data_AF-A0A1V5YI16-F1
#
_entry.id   AF-A0A1V5YI16-F1
#
_cell.length_a   1.000
_cell.length_b   1.000
_cell.length_c   1.000
_cell.angle_alpha   90.00
_cell.angle_beta   90.00
_cell.angle_gamma   90.00
#
_symmetry.space_group_name_H-M   'P 1'
#
loop_
_entity.id
_entity.type
_entity.pdbx_description
1 polymer ?
#
loop_
_entity_poly.entity_id
_entity_poly.type
_entity_poly.pdbx_seq_one_letter_code
_entity_poly.pdbx_strand_id
1 'polypeptide(L)'
;MDGQNGLLHLYRRQLRASRWSIGFTHRYDVSMGMRAQLSLFVDDPLDYLVYGHYHREPGEGDGIPWGNTRHIMTPAAVDGKMRFLLVDAEGVKALETISSASEPGSP
;
A
#
# COMPACT_ATOMS: atom_id res chain seq x y z
N MET A 1 8.98 16.40 19.12
CA MET A 1 8.38 15.85 17.88
C MET A 1 8.57 14.35 17.95
N ASP A 2 7.54 13.58 17.68
CA ASP A 2 7.65 12.12 17.65
C ASP A 2 8.70 11.73 16.57
N GLY A 3 9.76 11.03 16.97
CA GLY A 3 10.95 10.79 16.14
C GLY A 3 10.61 10.08 14.82
N GLN A 4 9.56 9.27 14.84
CA GLN A 4 9.05 8.55 13.68
C GLN A 4 8.62 9.47 12.54
N ASN A 5 7.90 10.56 12.83
CA ASN A 5 7.41 11.49 11.80
C ASN A 5 8.57 12.26 11.15
N GLY A 6 9.59 12.63 11.93
CA GLY A 6 10.78 13.31 11.41
C GLY A 6 11.58 12.40 10.47
N LEU A 7 11.78 11.14 10.85
CA LEU A 7 12.44 10.14 10.02
C LEU A 7 11.66 9.86 8.72
N LEU A 8 10.34 9.77 8.82
CA LEU A 8 9.47 9.56 7.66
C LEU A 8 9.63 10.67 6.62
N HIS A 9 9.59 11.94 7.05
CA HIS A 9 9.80 13.08 6.17
C HIS A 9 11.20 13.05 5.52
N LEU A 10 12.24 12.73 6.29
CA LEU A 10 13.60 12.64 5.78
C LEU A 10 13.75 11.54 4.70
N TYR A 11 13.21 10.34 4.94
CA TYR A 11 13.27 9.25 3.96
C TYR A 11 12.45 9.55 2.71
N ARG A 12 11.29 10.22 2.83
CA ARG A 12 10.50 10.66 1.67
C ARG A 12 11.31 11.54 0.73
N ARG A 13 12.04 12.51 1.27
CA ARG A 13 12.89 13.39 0.46
C ARG A 13 14.02 12.65 -0.25
N GLN A 14 14.60 11.62 0.37
CA GLN A 14 15.67 10.82 -0.23
C GLN A 14 15.17 9.98 -1.41
N LEU A 15 13.94 9.47 -1.33
CA LEU A 15 13.34 8.63 -2.36
C LEU A 15 12.69 9.42 -3.51
N ARG A 16 12.63 10.76 -3.43
CA ARG A 16 11.96 11.61 -4.43
C ARG A 16 12.60 11.55 -5.83
N ALA A 17 13.89 11.22 -5.91
CA ALA A 17 14.57 11.06 -7.20
C ALA A 17 14.21 9.75 -7.92
N SER A 18 13.59 8.80 -7.23
CA SER A 18 13.11 7.55 -7.83
C SER A 18 11.98 7.84 -8.82
N ARG A 19 11.92 7.07 -9.92
CA ARG A 19 10.79 7.13 -10.86
C ARG A 19 9.46 6.81 -10.18
N TRP A 20 9.47 5.81 -9.30
CA TRP A 20 8.32 5.38 -8.51
C TRP A 20 8.72 5.25 -7.05
N SER A 21 7.85 5.74 -6.18
CA SER A 21 7.91 5.56 -4.73
C SER A 21 6.74 4.71 -4.25
N ILE A 22 7.05 3.51 -3.74
CA ILE A 22 6.08 2.47 -3.39
C ILE A 22 6.19 2.21 -1.89
N GLY A 23 5.13 2.51 -1.13
CA GLY A 23 5.05 2.21 0.30
C GLY A 23 4.43 0.83 0.55
N PHE A 24 4.91 0.14 1.59
CA PHE A 24 4.32 -1.12 2.08
C PHE A 24 3.93 -0.96 3.54
N THR A 25 2.69 -1.32 3.88
CA THR A 25 2.22 -1.36 5.27
C THR A 25 1.31 -2.57 5.49
N HIS A 26 1.25 -3.07 6.72
CA HIS A 26 0.27 -4.11 7.06
C HIS A 26 -1.16 -3.58 6.95
N ARG A 27 -1.42 -2.37 7.48
CA ARG A 27 -2.73 -1.72 7.47
C ARG A 27 -2.57 -0.25 7.11
N TYR A 28 -3.52 0.25 6.32
CA TYR A 28 -3.79 1.67 6.18
C TYR A 28 -5.11 1.99 6.91
N ASP A 29 -5.15 3.14 7.58
CA ASP A 29 -6.35 3.63 8.24
C ASP A 29 -6.38 5.16 8.20
N VAL A 30 -7.55 5.75 7.92
CA VAL A 30 -7.75 7.20 7.88
C VAL A 30 -7.51 7.87 9.25
N SER A 31 -7.56 7.10 10.34
CA SER A 31 -7.23 7.56 11.69
C SER A 31 -5.71 7.68 11.97
N MET A 32 -4.84 7.36 11.01
CA MET A 32 -3.40 7.60 11.12
C MET A 32 -3.10 9.04 11.57
N GLY A 33 -2.02 9.25 12.32
CA GLY A 33 -1.64 10.58 12.78
C GLY A 33 -1.49 11.57 11.61
N MET A 34 -2.10 12.75 11.72
CA MET A 34 -2.19 13.72 10.61
C MET A 34 -0.83 14.04 9.98
N ARG A 35 0.25 14.13 10.77
CA ARG A 35 1.59 14.39 10.22
C ARG A 35 2.09 13.30 9.28
N ALA A 36 1.87 12.03 9.63
CA ALA A 36 2.23 10.92 8.76
C ALA A 36 1.40 10.94 7.47
N GLN A 37 0.10 11.26 7.57
CA GLN A 37 -0.78 11.39 6.40
C GLN A 37 -0.33 12.51 5.46
N LEU A 38 -0.03 13.69 6.00
CA LEU A 38 0.47 14.83 5.21
C LEU A 38 1.80 14.48 4.53
N SER A 39 2.76 13.92 5.28
CA SER A 39 4.06 13.56 4.72
C SER A 39 3.99 12.47 3.65
N LEU A 40 3.08 11.51 3.77
CA LEU A 40 2.99 10.37 2.85
C LEU A 40 2.08 10.62 1.64
N PHE A 41 1.09 11.48 1.76
CA PHE A 41 -0.01 11.57 0.78
C PHE A 41 -0.32 13.00 0.31
N VAL A 42 0.32 14.03 0.88
CA VAL A 42 0.07 15.44 0.53
C VAL A 42 1.35 16.18 0.13
N ASP A 43 2.33 16.29 1.03
CA ASP A 43 3.52 17.14 0.82
C ASP A 43 4.49 16.52 -0.21
N ASP A 44 4.80 15.24 -0.02
CA ASP A 44 5.64 14.44 -0.92
C ASP A 44 4.94 13.08 -1.15
N PRO A 45 3.80 13.04 -1.87
CA PRO A 45 2.94 11.87 -1.94
C PRO A 45 3.70 10.65 -2.48
N LEU A 46 3.44 9.49 -1.90
CA LEU A 46 3.80 8.22 -2.53
C LEU A 46 3.08 8.10 -3.87
N ASP A 47 3.73 7.47 -4.85
CA ASP A 47 3.05 7.11 -6.10
C ASP A 47 2.08 5.96 -5.85
N TYR A 48 2.51 4.98 -5.04
CA TYR A 48 1.74 3.80 -4.71
C TYR A 48 1.83 3.46 -3.21
N LEU A 49 0.72 3.01 -2.63
CA LEU A 49 0.68 2.34 -1.33
C LEU A 49 0.12 0.92 -1.48
N VAL A 50 0.93 -0.06 -1.11
CA VAL A 50 0.52 -1.46 -0.98
C VAL A 50 0.19 -1.72 0.47
N TYR A 51 -1.03 -2.19 0.75
CA TYR A 51 -1.43 -2.57 2.09
C TYR A 51 -2.28 -3.83 2.15
N GLY A 52 -2.24 -4.49 3.30
CA GLY A 52 -3.00 -5.73 3.56
C GLY A 52 -4.09 -5.53 4.59
N HIS A 53 -4.16 -6.45 5.57
CA HIS A 53 -5.14 -6.52 6.67
C HIS A 53 -6.54 -6.98 6.28
N TYR A 54 -6.98 -6.70 5.05
CA TYR A 54 -8.30 -7.08 4.58
C TYR A 54 -8.29 -8.48 3.96
N HIS A 55 -9.33 -9.27 4.23
CA HIS A 55 -9.53 -10.63 3.69
C HIS A 55 -10.31 -10.61 2.36
N ARG A 56 -10.40 -9.44 1.70
CA ARG A 56 -11.20 -9.17 0.49
C ARG A 56 -10.44 -8.33 -0.54
N GLU A 57 -11.01 -8.25 -1.74
CA GLU A 57 -10.60 -7.28 -2.77
C GLU A 57 -11.09 -5.86 -2.45
N PRO A 58 -10.45 -4.81 -3.01
CA PRO A 58 -10.88 -3.43 -2.82
C PRO A 58 -12.25 -3.20 -3.47
N GLY A 59 -13.08 -2.41 -2.81
CA GLY A 59 -14.43 -2.04 -3.24
C GLY A 59 -14.60 -0.53 -3.29
N GLU A 60 -15.82 -0.08 -3.60
CA GLU A 60 -16.15 1.35 -3.62
C GLU A 60 -16.00 1.95 -2.22
N GLY A 61 -15.17 2.99 -2.10
CA GLY A 61 -14.87 3.66 -0.83
C GLY A 61 -13.54 3.25 -0.19
N ASP A 62 -12.86 2.22 -0.71
CA ASP A 62 -11.47 1.95 -0.32
C ASP A 62 -10.50 2.92 -0.99
N GLY A 63 -9.39 3.18 -0.30
CA GLY A 63 -8.29 3.97 -0.82
C GLY A 63 -7.89 5.12 0.10
N ILE A 64 -6.95 5.90 -0.39
CA ILE A 64 -6.42 7.05 0.33
C ILE A 64 -7.23 8.27 -0.15
N PRO A 65 -7.94 8.99 0.74
CA PRO A 65 -8.85 10.06 0.34
C PRO A 65 -8.13 11.39 0.05
N TRP A 66 -6.79 11.38 0.04
CA TRP A 66 -5.95 12.56 -0.13
C TRP A 66 -4.93 12.34 -1.25
N GLY A 67 -4.68 13.41 -2.01
CA GLY A 67 -3.64 13.44 -3.03
C GLY A 67 -3.91 12.47 -4.19
N ASN A 68 -2.83 12.05 -4.85
CA ASN A 68 -2.88 11.21 -6.04
C ASN A 68 -2.23 9.83 -5.82
N THR A 69 -1.98 9.45 -4.56
CA THR A 69 -1.38 8.15 -4.23
C THR A 69 -2.32 7.03 -4.64
N ARG A 70 -1.90 6.20 -5.58
CA ARG A 70 -2.64 5.01 -6.00
C ARG A 70 -2.51 3.95 -4.92
N HIS A 71 -3.55 3.17 -4.71
CA HIS A 71 -3.53 2.13 -3.68
C HIS A 71 -3.67 0.74 -4.27
N ILE A 72 -3.02 -0.23 -3.64
CA ILE A 72 -3.09 -1.64 -3.99
C ILE A 72 -3.35 -2.40 -2.69
N MET A 73 -4.58 -2.88 -2.54
CA MET A 73 -4.94 -3.73 -1.41
C MET A 73 -4.63 -5.18 -1.74
N THR A 74 -3.87 -5.88 -0.92
CA THR A 74 -3.56 -7.30 -1.10
C THR A 74 -4.29 -8.12 -0.04
N PRO A 75 -5.13 -9.10 -0.43
CA PRO A 75 -5.80 -9.96 0.53
C PRO A 75 -4.82 -10.65 1.48
N ALA A 76 -5.26 -10.91 2.71
CA ALA A 76 -4.41 -11.45 3.76
C ALA A 76 -3.80 -12.81 3.38
N ALA A 77 -2.48 -12.94 3.53
CA ALA A 77 -1.74 -14.16 3.21
C ALA A 77 -2.15 -15.38 4.05
N VAL A 78 -2.74 -15.15 5.22
CA VAL A 78 -3.30 -16.21 6.08
C VAL A 78 -4.44 -16.99 5.39
N ASP A 79 -5.11 -16.39 4.41
CA ASP A 79 -6.14 -17.05 3.59
C ASP A 79 -5.53 -17.83 2.41
N GLY A 80 -4.21 -18.02 2.39
CA GLY A 80 -3.49 -18.61 1.25
C GLY A 80 -3.50 -17.72 0.00
N LYS A 81 -3.84 -16.44 0.13
CA LYS A 81 -3.92 -15.49 -0.99
C LYS A 81 -2.60 -14.74 -1.16
N MET A 82 -2.20 -14.52 -2.40
CA MET A 82 -1.06 -13.66 -2.74
C MET A 82 -1.33 -12.88 -4.02
N ARG A 83 -0.60 -11.78 -4.22
CA ARG A 83 -0.72 -10.91 -5.38
C ARG A 83 0.66 -10.55 -5.91
N PHE A 84 0.86 -10.75 -7.20
CA PHE A 84 2.05 -10.27 -7.89
C PHE A 84 1.88 -8.80 -8.27
N LEU A 85 2.97 -8.03 -8.12
CA LEU A 85 3.05 -6.64 -8.56
C LEU A 85 4.04 -6.56 -9.72
N LEU A 86 3.55 -6.18 -10.89
CA LEU A 86 4.41 -5.82 -12.01
C LEU A 86 4.87 -4.38 -11.81
N VAL A 87 6.18 -4.14 -11.85
CA VAL A 87 6.77 -2.80 -11.77
C VAL A 87 7.57 -2.56 -13.04
N ASP A 88 7.17 -1.56 -13.81
CA ASP A 88 7.81 -1.22 -15.08
C ASP A 88 7.84 0.30 -15.30
N ALA A 89 8.13 0.72 -16.54
CA ALA A 89 8.20 2.13 -16.90
C ALA A 89 6.84 2.85 -16.84
N GLU A 90 5.71 2.13 -16.92
CA GLU A 90 4.34 2.67 -16.90
C GLU A 90 3.80 2.77 -15.47
N GLY A 91 4.34 2.00 -14.54
CA GLY A 91 4.00 2.11 -13.12
C GLY A 91 4.05 0.81 -12.36
N VAL A 92 3.25 0.75 -11.30
CA VAL A 92 2.96 -0.48 -10.55
C VAL A 92 1.56 -0.95 -10.92
N LYS A 93 1.46 -2.20 -11.37
CA LYS A 93 0.21 -2.87 -11.68
C LYS A 93 0.03 -4.08 -10.77
N ALA A 94 -1.07 -4.07 -10.03
CA ALA A 94 -1.57 -5.27 -9.35
C ALA A 94 -2.04 -6.29 -10.39
N LEU A 95 -1.46 -7.49 -10.34
CA LEU A 95 -1.98 -8.63 -11.08
C LEU A 95 -3.11 -9.31 -10.28
N GLU A 96 -3.70 -10.33 -10.87
CA GLU A 96 -4.75 -11.13 -10.22
C GLU A 96 -4.27 -11.69 -8.87
N THR A 97 -5.20 -11.78 -7.92
CA THR A 97 -4.95 -12.51 -6.67
C THR A 97 -4.95 -13.98 -7.00
N ILE A 98 -3.88 -14.67 -6.61
CA ILE A 98 -3.79 -16.11 -6.74
C ILE A 98 -3.91 -16.76 -5.37
N SER A 99 -4.49 -17.94 -5.33
CA SER A 99 -4.59 -18.77 -4.13
C SER A 99 -3.51 -19.85 -4.18
N SER A 100 -2.85 -20.10 -3.05
CA SER A 100 -2.00 -21.29 -2.91
C SER A 100 -2.86 -22.53 -3.11
N ALA A 101 -2.39 -23.48 -3.93
CA ALA A 101 -3.07 -24.74 -4.13
C ALA A 101 -3.01 -25.58 -2.84
N SER A 102 -4.02 -25.46 -1.96
CA SER A 102 -4.28 -26.34 -0.82
C SER A 102 -5.71 -26.14 -0.29
N GLU A 103 -6.68 -26.86 -0.83
CA GLU A 103 -7.75 -27.44 0.01
C GLU A 103 -7.88 -28.93 -0.32
N PRO A 104 -7.12 -29.81 0.35
CA PRO A 104 -7.56 -31.18 0.53
C PRO A 104 -8.63 -31.17 1.63
N GLY A 105 -9.90 -31.02 1.24
CA GLY A 105 -11.04 -31.17 2.14
C GLY A 105 -12.03 -30.02 2.12
N SER A 106 -12.73 -29.83 1.00
CA SER A 106 -14.11 -29.36 1.07
C SER A 106 -15.01 -30.60 1.33
N PRO A 107 -15.90 -30.60 2.34
CA PRO A 107 -16.88 -31.66 2.54
C PRO A 107 -17.87 -31.77 1.37
#